data_AF-A0A0K1PX98-F1
#
_entry.id   AF-A0A0K1PX98-F1
#
_cell.length_a   1.000
_cell.length_b   1.000
_cell.length_c   1.000
_cell.angle_alpha   90.00
_cell.angle_beta   90.00
_cell.angle_gamma   90.00
#
_symmetry.space_group_name_H-M   'P 1'
#
loop_
_entity.id
_entity.type
_entity.pdbx_description
1 polymer ?
#
loop_
_entity_poly.entity_id
_entity_poly.type
_entity_poly.pdbx_seq_one_letter_code
_entity_poly.pdbx_strand_id
1 'polypeptide(L)'
;MPFDAVVLKESWHLSYRRAPDLAARFYEELSWKYPSARRLLDHVFGAQNDIAVCLSTVAGDLLDNVDDPDAFSAAIVALANAHVSLDIPPHVVAWMEEVLLDTLEGAAGDDWTPEMRTTWRNAYEDLASRLARARAHS
;
A
#
# COMPACT_ATOMS: atom_id res chain seq x y z
N MET A 1 8.76 -14.52 -5.06
CA MET A 1 8.42 -13.12 -4.71
C MET A 1 9.61 -12.52 -3.95
N PRO A 2 9.86 -11.20 -4.01
CA PRO A 2 11.01 -10.57 -3.34
C PRO A 2 10.79 -10.32 -1.83
N PHE A 3 9.73 -10.86 -1.24
CA PHE A 3 9.32 -10.68 0.15
C PHE A 3 8.67 -11.97 0.68
N ASP A 4 8.54 -12.07 2.00
CA ASP A 4 7.90 -13.19 2.68
C ASP A 4 6.38 -12.96 2.81
N ALA A 5 5.59 -13.81 2.18
CA ALA A 5 4.13 -13.73 2.17
C ALA A 5 3.50 -13.94 3.56
N VAL A 6 4.08 -14.82 4.37
CA VAL A 6 3.61 -15.13 5.73
C VAL A 6 3.85 -13.93 6.63
N VAL A 7 5.06 -13.37 6.62
CA VAL A 7 5.38 -12.17 7.40
C VAL A 7 4.49 -10.99 7.01
N LEU A 8 4.23 -10.80 5.71
CA LEU A 8 3.35 -9.74 5.23
C LEU A 8 1.93 -9.87 5.79
N LYS A 9 1.35 -11.08 5.74
CA LYS A 9 0.03 -11.38 6.30
C LYS A 9 -0.03 -11.19 7.80
N GLU A 10 0.87 -11.81 8.53
CA GLU A 10 0.85 -11.78 9.99
C GLU A 10 1.01 -10.36 10.53
N SER A 11 1.91 -9.57 9.91
CA SER A 11 2.11 -8.17 10.27
C SER A 11 0.94 -7.25 9.88
N TRP A 12 0.24 -7.52 8.77
CA TRP A 12 -1.04 -6.87 8.48
C TRP A 12 -2.08 -7.18 9.56
N HIS A 13 -2.30 -8.46 9.87
CA HIS A 13 -3.29 -8.87 10.87
C HIS A 13 -2.95 -8.34 12.26
N LEU A 14 -1.66 -8.27 12.62
CA LEU A 14 -1.21 -7.64 13.86
C LEU A 14 -1.63 -6.17 13.91
N SER A 15 -1.28 -5.40 12.86
CA SER A 15 -1.56 -3.97 12.77
C SER A 15 -3.08 -3.70 12.73
N TYR A 16 -3.82 -4.43 11.91
CA TYR A 16 -5.26 -4.25 11.73
C TYR A 16 -6.07 -4.63 12.98
N ARG A 17 -5.67 -5.69 13.70
CA ARG A 17 -6.33 -6.04 14.97
C ARG A 17 -6.16 -4.95 16.04
N ARG A 18 -5.05 -4.22 16.02
CA ARG A 18 -4.75 -3.14 16.98
C ARG A 18 -5.38 -1.82 16.57
N ALA A 19 -5.40 -1.54 15.27
CA ALA A 19 -5.98 -0.34 14.68
C ALA A 19 -6.88 -0.72 13.50
N PRO A 20 -8.17 -1.03 13.73
CA PRO A 20 -9.12 -1.33 12.66
C PRO A 20 -9.33 -0.14 11.69
N ASP A 21 -8.95 1.06 12.12
CA ASP A 21 -8.97 2.32 11.39
C ASP A 21 -7.64 2.62 10.65
N LEU A 22 -6.80 1.61 10.41
CA LEU A 22 -5.48 1.73 9.73
C LEU A 22 -5.51 2.62 8.48
N ALA A 23 -6.52 2.45 7.61
CA ALA A 23 -6.63 3.23 6.39
C ALA A 23 -6.88 4.73 6.66
N ALA A 24 -7.68 5.06 7.69
CA ALA A 24 -7.90 6.44 8.10
C ALA A 24 -6.63 7.04 8.72
N ARG A 25 -5.88 6.27 9.51
CA ARG A 25 -4.60 6.70 10.10
C ARG A 25 -3.54 6.97 9.04
N PHE A 26 -3.35 6.04 8.10
CA PHE A 26 -2.47 6.23 6.95
C PHE A 26 -2.79 7.56 6.25
N TYR A 27 -4.08 7.83 6.12
CA TYR A 27 -4.56 8.98 5.41
C TYR A 27 -4.30 10.31 6.15
N GLU A 28 -4.55 10.31 7.46
CA GLU A 28 -4.25 11.43 8.34
C GLU A 28 -2.75 11.73 8.37
N GLU A 29 -1.92 10.70 8.53
CA GLU A 29 -0.46 10.79 8.51
C GLU A 29 0.07 11.33 7.17
N LEU A 30 -0.46 10.83 6.05
CA LEU A 30 -0.09 11.31 4.71
C LEU A 30 -0.45 12.78 4.53
N SER A 31 -1.62 13.18 5.05
CA SER A 31 -2.11 14.56 4.98
C SER A 31 -1.26 15.52 5.82
N TRP A 32 -0.79 15.06 6.98
CA TRP A 32 0.06 15.84 7.86
C TRP A 32 1.49 15.96 7.31
N LYS A 33 2.09 14.85 6.89
CA LYS A 33 3.50 14.78 6.46
C LYS A 33 3.70 15.30 5.04
N TYR A 34 2.75 15.02 4.13
CA TYR A 34 2.80 15.42 2.72
C TYR A 34 1.47 16.02 2.23
N PRO A 35 1.12 17.27 2.62
CA PRO A 35 -0.14 17.89 2.24
C PRO A 35 -0.38 18.01 0.72
N SER A 36 0.70 18.05 -0.07
CA SER A 36 0.64 18.03 -1.54
C SER A 36 0.22 16.66 -2.09
N ALA A 37 0.70 15.57 -1.49
CA ALA A 37 0.29 14.20 -1.85
C ALA A 37 -1.21 14.01 -1.62
N ARG A 38 -1.70 14.44 -0.44
CA ARG A 38 -3.13 14.47 -0.11
C ARG A 38 -3.96 15.15 -1.19
N ARG A 39 -3.61 16.39 -1.58
CA ARG A 39 -4.37 17.14 -2.60
C ARG A 39 -4.37 16.45 -3.96
N LEU A 40 -3.25 15.86 -4.36
CA LEU A 40 -3.17 15.11 -5.61
C LEU A 40 -4.07 13.87 -5.57
N LEU A 41 -3.99 13.09 -4.50
CA LEU A 41 -4.76 11.88 -4.34
C LEU A 41 -6.27 12.16 -4.27
N ASP A 42 -6.68 13.26 -3.62
CA ASP A 42 -8.07 13.72 -3.66
C ASP A 42 -8.56 14.05 -5.08
N HIS A 43 -7.68 14.62 -5.91
CA HIS A 43 -7.99 14.92 -7.30
C HIS A 43 -8.10 13.65 -8.15
N VAL A 44 -7.24 12.66 -7.89
CA VAL A 44 -7.14 11.41 -8.64
C VAL A 44 -8.28 10.44 -8.28
N PHE A 45 -8.63 10.32 -7.00
CA PHE A 45 -9.54 9.30 -6.49
C PHE A 45 -10.89 9.83 -5.98
N GLY A 46 -11.08 11.15 -5.88
CA GLY A 46 -12.25 11.74 -5.21
C GLY A 46 -12.00 12.02 -3.72
N ALA A 47 -13.03 12.44 -2.99
CA ALA A 47 -12.91 12.85 -1.58
C ALA A 47 -12.49 11.71 -0.62
N GLN A 48 -12.08 12.03 0.62
CA GLN A 48 -11.39 11.15 1.59
C GLN A 48 -11.91 9.70 1.68
N ASN A 49 -13.23 9.51 1.60
CA ASN A 49 -13.87 8.21 1.83
C ASN A 49 -13.54 7.18 0.74
N ASP A 50 -13.24 7.61 -0.49
CA ASP A 50 -13.02 6.67 -1.60
C ASP A 50 -11.62 6.07 -1.55
N ILE A 51 -10.61 6.82 -1.11
CA ILE A 51 -9.22 6.34 -1.11
C ILE A 51 -8.85 5.49 0.09
N ALA A 52 -9.39 5.76 1.29
CA ALA A 52 -9.20 4.89 2.45
C ALA A 52 -9.83 3.51 2.19
N VAL A 53 -11.04 3.49 1.60
CA VAL A 53 -11.70 2.26 1.15
C VAL A 53 -10.89 1.58 0.06
N CYS A 54 -10.38 2.33 -0.93
CA CYS A 54 -9.55 1.76 -1.99
C CYS A 54 -8.28 1.11 -1.42
N LEU A 55 -7.60 1.75 -0.48
CA LEU A 55 -6.40 1.21 0.16
C LEU A 55 -6.72 -0.07 0.95
N SER A 56 -7.79 -0.08 1.74
CA SER A 56 -8.23 -1.27 2.47
C SER A 56 -8.61 -2.42 1.54
N THR A 57 -9.33 -2.14 0.45
CA THR A 57 -9.71 -3.15 -0.55
C THR A 57 -8.48 -3.69 -1.27
N VAL A 58 -7.58 -2.82 -1.72
CA VAL A 58 -6.35 -3.23 -2.40
C VAL A 58 -5.45 -4.05 -1.47
N ALA A 59 -5.29 -3.61 -0.23
CA ALA A 59 -4.55 -4.39 0.76
C ALA A 59 -5.20 -5.75 1.02
N GLY A 60 -6.53 -5.78 1.17
CA GLY A 60 -7.31 -7.02 1.33
C GLY A 60 -7.13 -7.99 0.17
N ASP A 61 -7.37 -7.53 -1.06
CA ASP A 61 -7.25 -8.35 -2.28
C ASP A 61 -5.82 -8.89 -2.46
N LEU A 62 -4.80 -8.06 -2.22
CA LEU A 62 -3.41 -8.50 -2.33
C LEU A 62 -3.06 -9.54 -1.27
N LEU A 63 -3.53 -9.35 -0.03
CA LEU A 63 -3.29 -10.29 1.06
C LEU A 63 -4.05 -11.60 0.86
N ASP A 64 -5.28 -11.57 0.37
CA ASP A 64 -6.05 -12.79 0.10
C ASP A 64 -5.36 -13.69 -0.93
N ASN A 65 -4.65 -13.09 -1.88
CA ASN A 65 -3.97 -13.83 -2.95
C ASN A 65 -2.49 -14.13 -2.69
N VAL A 66 -1.85 -13.56 -1.66
CA VAL A 66 -0.37 -13.64 -1.49
C VAL A 66 0.19 -15.06 -1.25
N ASP A 67 -0.65 -16.05 -0.92
CA ASP A 67 -0.23 -17.46 -0.80
C ASP A 67 -0.11 -18.17 -2.16
N ASP A 68 -0.74 -17.62 -3.20
CA ASP A 68 -0.68 -18.12 -4.56
C ASP A 68 0.09 -17.11 -5.43
N PRO A 69 1.36 -17.39 -5.77
CA PRO A 69 2.18 -16.48 -6.56
C PRO A 69 1.56 -16.06 -7.90
N ASP A 70 0.80 -16.94 -8.54
CA ASP A 70 0.17 -16.67 -9.83
C ASP A 70 -1.06 -15.77 -9.64
N ALA A 71 -1.91 -16.07 -8.65
CA ALA A 71 -3.06 -15.24 -8.32
C ALA A 71 -2.64 -13.86 -7.81
N PHE A 72 -1.61 -13.79 -6.97
CA PHE A 72 -1.03 -12.53 -6.48
C PHE A 72 -0.48 -11.68 -7.63
N SER A 73 0.25 -12.31 -8.56
CA SER A 73 0.77 -11.62 -9.74
C SER A 73 -0.38 -11.09 -10.62
N ALA A 74 -1.45 -11.88 -10.81
CA ALA A 74 -2.63 -11.46 -11.57
C ALA A 74 -3.37 -10.29 -10.89
N ALA A 75 -3.51 -10.31 -9.56
CA ALA A 75 -4.10 -9.22 -8.77
C ALA A 75 -3.28 -7.93 -8.92
N ILE A 76 -1.94 -8.01 -8.86
CA ILE A 76 -1.08 -6.86 -9.12
C ILE A 76 -1.26 -6.34 -10.54
N VAL A 77 -1.33 -7.20 -11.56
CA VAL A 77 -1.53 -6.76 -12.95
C VAL A 77 -2.88 -6.05 -13.12
N ALA A 78 -3.95 -6.58 -12.52
CA ALA A 78 -5.26 -5.93 -12.52
C ALA A 78 -5.20 -4.55 -11.85
N LEU A 79 -4.54 -4.46 -10.70
CA LEU A 79 -4.30 -3.20 -10.00
C LEU A 79 -3.48 -2.22 -10.87
N ALA A 80 -2.44 -2.70 -11.55
CA ALA A 80 -1.63 -1.91 -12.47
C ALA A 80 -2.44 -1.33 -13.62
N ASN A 81 -3.30 -2.13 -14.23
CA ASN A 81 -4.17 -1.70 -15.30
C ASN A 81 -5.19 -0.66 -14.81
N ALA A 82 -5.72 -0.82 -13.59
CA ALA A 82 -6.59 0.17 -12.98
C ALA A 82 -5.84 1.49 -12.65
N HIS A 83 -4.54 1.41 -12.35
CA HIS A 83 -3.69 2.56 -12.01
C HIS A 83 -3.02 3.24 -13.21
N VAL A 84 -3.14 2.65 -14.40
CA VAL A 84 -2.42 3.09 -15.60
C VAL A 84 -2.81 4.51 -16.02
N SER A 85 -4.08 4.86 -15.83
CA SER A 85 -4.64 6.17 -16.15
C SER A 85 -4.43 7.23 -15.06
N LEU A 86 -3.98 6.82 -13.87
CA LEU A 86 -3.76 7.75 -12.78
C LEU A 86 -2.43 8.46 -13.01
N ASP A 87 -2.38 9.78 -12.89
CA ASP A 87 -1.13 10.55 -13.08
C ASP A 87 -0.46 10.81 -11.72
N ILE A 88 -0.03 9.73 -11.05
CA ILE A 88 0.64 9.81 -9.74
C ILE A 88 2.16 9.82 -9.94
N PRO A 89 2.87 10.90 -9.57
CA PRO A 89 4.32 11.01 -9.71
C PRO A 89 5.09 9.99 -8.86
N PRO A 90 6.29 9.56 -9.29
CA PRO A 90 7.11 8.59 -8.53
C PRO A 90 7.45 9.04 -7.10
N HIS A 91 7.64 10.33 -6.86
CA HIS A 91 7.95 10.84 -5.52
C HIS A 91 6.74 10.74 -4.58
N VAL A 92 5.50 10.83 -5.09
CA VAL A 92 4.30 10.63 -4.27
C VAL A 92 4.15 9.16 -3.89
N VAL A 93 4.48 8.25 -4.82
CA VAL A 93 4.54 6.80 -4.54
C VAL A 93 5.56 6.52 -3.42
N ALA A 94 6.76 7.12 -3.45
CA ALA A 94 7.74 6.97 -2.37
C ALA A 94 7.25 7.52 -1.02
N TRP A 95 6.53 8.64 -1.00
CA TRP A 95 5.93 9.18 0.23
C TRP A 95 4.84 8.27 0.79
N MET A 96 4.04 7.64 -0.07
CA MET A 96 3.04 6.67 0.35
C MET A 96 3.68 5.42 0.98
N GLU A 97 4.82 4.93 0.47
CA GLU A 97 5.59 3.85 1.10
C GLU A 97 5.97 4.20 2.54
N GLU A 98 6.62 5.35 2.71
CA GLU A 98 7.11 5.82 4.00
C GLU A 98 5.97 5.92 5.02
N VAL A 99 4.87 6.56 4.63
CA VAL A 99 3.71 6.74 5.52
C VAL A 99 3.02 5.40 5.81
N LEU A 100 2.92 4.49 4.84
CA LEU A 100 2.34 3.16 5.06
C LEU A 100 3.15 2.38 6.10
N LEU A 101 4.48 2.36 5.96
CA LEU A 101 5.37 1.68 6.90
C LEU A 101 5.27 2.28 8.30
N ASP A 102 5.27 3.61 8.42
CA ASP A 102 5.16 4.29 9.70
C ASP A 102 3.77 4.05 10.35
N THR A 103 2.71 3.96 9.54
CA THR A 103 1.35 3.68 10.03
C THR A 103 1.23 2.25 10.57
N LEU A 104 1.79 1.27 9.85
CA LEU A 104 1.80 -0.13 10.28
C LEU A 104 2.63 -0.31 11.55
N GLU A 105 3.83 0.30 11.59
CA GLU A 105 4.69 0.28 12.77
C GLU A 105 4.01 0.94 13.98
N GLY A 106 3.39 2.11 13.79
CA GLY A 106 2.66 2.79 14.86
C GLY A 106 1.46 1.99 15.39
N ALA A 107 0.76 1.27 14.52
CA ALA A 107 -0.33 0.38 14.90
C ALA A 107 0.16 -0.91 15.60
N ALA A 108 1.25 -1.48 15.12
CA ALA A 108 1.85 -2.69 15.67
C ALA A 108 2.67 -2.43 16.93
N GLY A 109 3.14 -1.21 17.19
CA GLY A 109 3.90 -0.87 18.40
C GLY A 109 5.13 -1.75 18.60
N ASP A 110 5.37 -2.19 19.84
CA ASP A 110 6.58 -2.95 20.22
C ASP A 110 6.71 -4.33 19.53
N ASP A 111 5.65 -4.84 18.92
CA ASP A 111 5.67 -6.11 18.18
C ASP A 111 6.06 -5.94 16.70
N TRP A 112 6.27 -4.70 16.25
CA TRP A 112 6.79 -4.45 14.90
C TRP A 112 8.27 -4.77 14.82
N THR A 113 8.66 -5.63 13.89
CA THR A 113 10.05 -6.09 13.75
C THR A 113 10.74 -5.50 12.52
N PRO A 114 12.10 -5.45 12.50
CA PRO A 114 12.85 -5.04 11.31
C PRO A 114 12.57 -5.93 10.08
N GLU A 115 12.23 -7.20 10.30
CA GLU A 115 11.85 -8.14 9.26
C GLU A 115 10.51 -7.74 8.63
N MET A 116 9.50 -7.38 9.44
CA MET A 116 8.22 -6.88 8.93
C MET A 116 8.44 -5.63 8.08
N ARG A 117 9.21 -4.66 8.57
CA ARG A 117 9.52 -3.43 7.81
C ARG A 117 10.19 -3.72 6.46
N THR A 118 11.12 -4.67 6.44
CA THR A 118 11.84 -5.07 5.21
C THR A 118 10.90 -5.78 4.22
N THR A 119 10.09 -6.72 4.71
CA THR A 119 9.09 -7.44 3.90
C THR A 119 8.09 -6.48 3.26
N TRP A 120 7.56 -5.51 4.02
CA TRP A 120 6.64 -4.52 3.49
C TRP A 120 7.27 -3.60 2.45
N ARG A 121 8.51 -3.14 2.68
CA ARG A 121 9.25 -2.36 1.69
C ARG A 121 9.41 -3.12 0.39
N ASN A 122 9.90 -4.35 0.45
CA ASN A 122 10.10 -5.18 -0.74
C ASN A 122 8.79 -5.44 -1.49
N ALA A 123 7.67 -5.65 -0.77
CA ALA A 123 6.35 -5.81 -1.38
C ALA A 123 5.88 -4.53 -2.08
N TYR A 124 6.05 -3.38 -1.42
CA TYR A 124 5.67 -2.08 -1.98
C TYR A 124 6.51 -1.72 -3.22
N GLU A 125 7.83 -1.92 -3.15
CA GLU A 125 8.75 -1.66 -4.26
C GLU A 125 8.45 -2.57 -5.47
N ASP A 126 8.16 -3.86 -5.26
CA ASP A 126 7.75 -4.76 -6.34
C ASP A 126 6.48 -4.26 -7.03
N LEU A 127 5.46 -3.90 -6.24
CA LEU A 127 4.22 -3.31 -6.73
C LEU A 127 4.49 -2.02 -7.52
N ALA A 128 5.17 -1.04 -6.93
CA ALA A 128 5.48 0.24 -7.55
C ALA A 128 6.24 0.06 -8.88
N SER A 129 7.20 -0.88 -8.92
CA SER A 129 7.95 -1.18 -10.15
C SER A 129 7.06 -1.76 -11.25
N ARG A 130 6.09 -2.62 -10.89
CA ARG A 130 5.13 -3.21 -11.83
C ARG A 130 4.15 -2.17 -12.36
N LEU A 131 3.65 -1.29 -11.49
CA LEU A 131 2.82 -0.13 -11.87
C LEU A 131 3.55 0.78 -12.88
N ALA A 132 4.80 1.12 -12.58
CA ALA A 132 5.62 1.97 -13.45
C ALA A 132 5.88 1.34 -14.83
N ARG A 133 6.14 0.02 -14.87
CA ARG A 133 6.32 -0.71 -16.13
C ARG A 133 5.04 -0.76 -16.97
N ALA A 134 3.86 -0.91 -16.35
CA ALA A 134 2.59 -0.93 -17.05
C ALA A 134 2.32 0.39 -17.78
N ARG A 135 2.56 1.54 -17.12
CA ARG A 135 2.43 2.87 -17.73
C ARG A 135 3.34 3.09 -18.93
N ALA A 136 4.57 2.55 -18.91
CA ALA A 136 5.52 2.73 -20.00
C ALA A 136 5.11 2.03 -21.32
N HIS A 137 4.13 1.13 -21.27
CA HIS A 137 3.65 0.35 -22.43
C HIS A 137 2.21 0.72 -22.84
N SER A 138 1.66 1.82 -22.31
CA SER A 138 0.32 2.34 -22.59
C SER A 138 0.37 3.49 -23.59
#